data_AF-A0A2X3GGJ6-F1
#
_entry.id   AF-A0A2X3GGJ6-F1
#
_cell.length_a   1.000
_cell.length_b   1.000
_cell.length_c   1.000
_cell.angle_alpha   90.00
_cell.angle_beta   90.00
_cell.angle_gamma   90.00
#
_symmetry.space_group_name_H-M   'P 1'
#
loop_
_entity.id
_entity.type
_entity.pdbx_description
1 polymer ?
#
loop_
_entity_poly.entity_id
_entity_poly.type
_entity_poly.pdbx_seq_one_letter_code
_entity_poly.pdbx_strand_id
1 'polypeptide(L)'
;MKLDTTDGRARRGRLVFERGVVETPAFMPVGTYGTVKGMTPEEVEATGAQIILGNTFHLWLRPGQEIMKLHGDLHDFMQWKGPILTDSGGFQVFSLGDIP
;
A
#
# COMPACT_ATOMS: atom_id res chain seq x y z
N MET A 1 7.64 5.16 15.40
CA MET A 1 8.62 5.70 14.43
C MET A 1 9.91 6.02 15.16
N LYS A 2 11.07 5.71 14.58
CA LYS A 2 12.40 6.03 15.13
C LYS A 2 13.21 6.78 14.07
N LEU A 3 13.86 7.88 14.46
CA LEU A 3 14.84 8.59 13.64
C LEU A 3 16.23 8.08 14.00
N ASP A 4 17.03 7.67 13.02
CA ASP A 4 18.37 7.10 13.25
C ASP A 4 19.48 8.12 12.97
N THR A 5 19.40 8.88 11.88
CA THR A 5 20.36 9.96 11.58
C THR A 5 19.75 11.01 10.64
N THR A 6 20.41 12.16 10.53
CA THR A 6 20.02 13.30 9.67
C THR A 6 21.24 13.88 8.96
N ASP A 7 21.05 14.34 7.73
CA ASP A 7 22.02 15.12 6.96
C ASP A 7 21.31 16.30 6.29
N GLY A 8 21.52 17.51 6.80
CA GLY A 8 20.73 18.69 6.42
C GLY A 8 19.23 18.47 6.64
N ARG A 9 18.44 18.46 5.55
CA ARG A 9 16.99 18.15 5.59
C ARG A 9 16.67 16.66 5.38
N ALA A 10 17.64 15.85 4.99
CA ALA A 10 17.47 14.42 4.81
C ALA A 10 17.38 13.71 6.16
N ARG A 11 16.55 12.66 6.23
CA ARG A 11 16.28 11.90 7.45
C ARG A 11 16.31 10.42 7.14
N ARG A 12 17.11 9.68 7.89
CA ARG A 12 17.11 8.22 7.90
C ARG A 12 16.41 7.76 9.17
N GLY A 13 15.42 6.89 9.05
CA GLY A 13 14.74 6.33 10.20
C GLY A 13 13.94 5.10 9.81
N ARG A 14 13.11 4.61 10.74
CA ARG A 14 12.31 3.40 10.54
C ARG A 14 10.93 3.50 11.18
N LEU A 15 9.94 2.95 10.49
CA LEU A 15 8.58 2.73 10.98
C LEU A 15 8.46 1.27 11.38
N VAL A 16 7.94 1.03 12.59
CA VAL A 16 7.76 -0.32 13.12
C VAL A 16 6.27 -0.58 13.18
N PHE A 17 5.84 -1.63 12.48
CA PHE A 17 4.48 -2.14 12.46
C PHE A 17 4.48 -3.57 12.99
N GLU A 18 3.32 -4.09 13.38
CA GLU A 18 3.18 -5.49 13.77
C GLU A 18 3.59 -6.45 12.63
N ARG A 19 3.35 -6.04 11.38
CA ARG A 19 3.64 -6.83 10.18
C ARG A 19 5.01 -6.54 9.55
N GLY A 20 5.88 -5.77 10.20
CA GLY A 20 7.24 -5.56 9.72
C GLY A 20 7.81 -4.15 9.98
N VAL A 21 9.04 -3.95 9.52
CA VAL A 21 9.76 -2.67 9.65
C VAL A 21 9.98 -2.06 8.28
N VAL A 22 9.70 -0.76 8.16
CA VAL A 22 9.93 0.03 6.95
C VAL A 22 11.04 1.02 7.21
N GLU A 23 12.13 0.90 6.47
CA GLU A 23 13.24 1.83 6.45
C GLU A 23 12.87 3.06 5.60
N THR A 24 13.11 4.25 6.14
CA THR A 24 12.83 5.53 5.48
C THR A 24 14.13 6.23 5.10
N PRO A 25 14.22 6.89 3.92
CA PRO A 25 13.13 7.12 2.95
C PRO A 25 12.71 5.84 2.21
N ALA A 26 11.39 5.65 2.05
CA ALA A 26 10.79 4.47 1.45
C ALA A 26 10.06 4.83 0.14
N PHE A 27 10.16 3.95 -0.85
CA PHE A 27 9.32 3.98 -2.05
C PHE A 27 8.24 2.90 -1.96
N MET A 28 7.01 3.26 -2.30
CA MET A 28 5.83 2.38 -2.15
C MET A 28 5.26 2.01 -3.52
N PRO A 29 5.37 0.74 -3.94
CA PRO A 29 4.62 0.24 -5.09
C PRO A 29 3.12 0.42 -4.88
N VAL A 30 2.41 0.86 -5.91
CA VAL A 30 0.95 1.13 -5.84
C VAL A 30 0.18 -0.06 -6.37
N GLY A 31 -0.63 -0.66 -5.50
CA GLY A 31 -1.61 -1.68 -5.84
C GLY A 31 -2.96 -1.05 -6.25
N THR A 32 -3.36 -1.25 -7.51
CA THR A 32 -4.70 -0.87 -7.99
C THR A 32 -5.50 -2.14 -8.27
N TYR A 33 -6.67 -2.29 -7.64
CA TYR A 33 -7.49 -3.52 -7.67
C TYR A 33 -6.84 -4.74 -6.99
N GLY A 34 -6.16 -4.53 -5.86
CA GLY A 34 -5.58 -5.62 -5.07
C GLY A 34 -4.33 -6.26 -5.65
N THR A 35 -3.78 -5.71 -6.74
CA THR A 35 -2.51 -6.15 -7.33
C THR A 35 -1.70 -4.92 -7.75
N VAL A 36 -0.37 -5.02 -7.68
CA VAL A 36 0.50 -4.06 -8.36
C VAL A 36 0.42 -4.39 -9.85
N LYS A 37 0.00 -3.43 -10.69
CA LYS A 37 -0.28 -3.69 -12.11
C LYS A 37 0.91 -4.36 -12.79
N GLY A 38 0.69 -5.58 -13.28
CA GLY A 38 1.68 -6.35 -14.05
C GLY A 38 2.74 -7.05 -13.21
N MET A 39 2.58 -7.12 -11.89
CA MET A 39 3.50 -7.83 -10.99
C MET A 39 2.73 -8.73 -10.02
N THR A 40 3.26 -9.93 -9.80
CA THR A 40 2.90 -10.84 -8.71
C THR A 40 3.42 -10.30 -7.38
N PRO A 41 2.80 -10.68 -6.24
CA PRO A 41 3.30 -10.31 -4.91
C PRO A 41 4.78 -10.66 -4.70
N GLU A 42 5.22 -11.80 -5.23
CA GLU A 42 6.60 -12.28 -5.17
C GLU A 42 7.56 -11.36 -5.95
N GLU A 43 7.15 -10.87 -7.11
CA GLU A 43 7.93 -9.89 -7.87
C GLU A 43 8.04 -8.56 -7.14
N VAL A 44 6.97 -8.12 -6.47
CA VAL A 44 6.99 -6.91 -5.64
C VAL A 44 7.93 -7.09 -4.45
N GLU A 45 7.87 -8.23 -3.76
CA GLU A 45 8.77 -8.56 -2.65
C GLU A 45 10.23 -8.61 -3.12
N ALA A 46 10.49 -9.19 -4.30
CA ALA A 46 11.82 -9.27 -4.90
C ALA A 46 12.44 -7.89 -5.22
N THR A 47 11.63 -6.83 -5.36
CA THR A 47 12.15 -5.45 -5.51
C THR A 47 12.78 -4.89 -4.23
N GLY A 48 12.58 -5.56 -3.08
CA GLY A 48 12.94 -5.03 -1.77
C GLY A 48 11.91 -4.06 -1.18
N ALA A 49 10.67 -4.06 -1.71
CA ALA A 49 9.58 -3.28 -1.15
C ALA A 49 9.30 -3.73 0.30
N GLN A 50 9.23 -2.77 1.22
CA GLN A 50 8.93 -3.03 2.63
C GLN A 50 7.51 -2.62 3.00
N ILE A 51 6.82 -1.90 2.13
CA ILE A 51 5.45 -1.44 2.29
C ILE A 51 4.87 -1.11 0.93
N ILE A 52 3.59 -1.44 0.75
CA ILE A 52 2.84 -1.14 -0.48
C ILE A 52 1.70 -0.17 -0.19
N LEU A 53 1.28 0.56 -1.23
CA LEU A 53 0.11 1.44 -1.16
C LEU A 53 -1.09 0.75 -1.82
N GLY A 54 -2.13 0.47 -1.04
CA GLY A 54 -3.40 -0.07 -1.53
C GLY A 54 -4.39 1.05 -1.84
N ASN A 55 -4.95 1.07 -3.05
CA ASN A 55 -5.97 2.04 -3.44
C ASN A 55 -7.37 1.58 -3.00
N THR A 56 -7.92 2.25 -1.98
CA THR A 56 -9.18 1.87 -1.32
C THR A 56 -10.41 2.15 -2.18
N PHE A 57 -10.36 3.13 -3.09
CA PHE A 57 -11.47 3.43 -4.01
C PHE A 57 -11.79 2.23 -4.91
N HIS A 58 -10.76 1.64 -5.53
CA HIS A 58 -10.97 0.49 -6.40
C HIS A 58 -11.39 -0.76 -5.63
N LEU A 59 -10.78 -1.00 -4.45
CA LEU A 59 -11.12 -2.12 -3.57
C LEU A 59 -12.58 -2.05 -3.08
N TRP A 60 -13.08 -0.84 -2.81
CA TRP A 60 -14.47 -0.60 -2.44
C TRP A 60 -15.43 -0.76 -3.62
N LEU A 61 -15.06 -0.32 -4.82
CA LEU A 61 -15.93 -0.39 -6.00
C LEU A 61 -16.07 -1.82 -6.57
N ARG A 62 -14.95 -2.56 -6.64
CA ARG A 62 -14.88 -3.97 -7.08
C ARG A 62 -13.67 -4.65 -6.44
N PRO A 63 -13.84 -5.71 -5.62
CA PRO A 63 -15.01 -6.59 -5.51
C PRO A 63 -16.07 -6.16 -4.48
N GLY A 64 -15.83 -5.09 -3.70
CA GLY A 64 -16.73 -4.63 -2.65
C GLY A 64 -16.36 -5.17 -1.25
N GLN A 65 -16.76 -4.45 -0.20
CA GLN A 65 -16.34 -4.78 1.18
C GLN A 65 -16.81 -6.17 1.66
N GLU A 66 -17.98 -6.63 1.20
CA GLU A 66 -18.51 -7.94 1.59
C GLU A 66 -17.67 -9.09 1.04
N ILE A 67 -17.17 -8.97 -0.20
CA ILE A 67 -16.23 -9.94 -0.77
C ILE A 67 -14.88 -9.88 -0.06
N MET A 68 -14.41 -8.68 0.31
CA MET A 68 -13.16 -8.52 1.06
C MET A 68 -13.20 -9.27 2.40
N LYS A 69 -14.32 -9.16 3.14
CA LYS A 69 -14.52 -9.87 4.41
C LYS A 69 -14.55 -11.39 4.24
N LEU A 70 -15.10 -11.89 3.14
CA LEU A 70 -15.11 -13.33 2.84
C LEU A 70 -13.71 -13.88 2.58
N HIS A 71 -12.80 -13.05 2.07
CA HIS A 71 -11.40 -13.39 1.81
C HIS A 71 -10.48 -13.15 3.02
N GLY A 72 -11.01 -12.75 4.18
CA GLY A 72 -10.24 -12.44 5.38
C GLY A 72 -9.98 -10.95 5.49
N ASP A 73 -8.71 -10.55 5.33
CA ASP A 73 -8.31 -9.15 5.32
C ASP A 73 -7.66 -8.72 3.98
N LEU A 74 -7.24 -7.46 3.89
CA LEU A 74 -6.61 -6.92 2.70
C LEU A 74 -5.26 -7.59 2.36
N HIS A 75 -4.55 -8.12 3.36
CA HIS A 75 -3.29 -8.84 3.16
C HIS A 75 -3.55 -10.16 2.45
N ASP A 76 -4.59 -10.89 2.87
CA ASP A 76 -5.02 -12.14 2.22
C ASP A 76 -5.48 -11.88 0.79
N PHE A 77 -6.22 -10.80 0.56
CA PHE A 77 -6.67 -10.44 -0.80
C PHE A 77 -5.50 -10.07 -1.72
N MET A 78 -4.54 -9.28 -1.24
CA MET A 78 -3.37 -8.86 -2.03
C MET A 78 -2.21 -9.86 -2.00
N GLN A 79 -2.34 -10.95 -1.24
CA GLN A 79 -1.27 -11.92 -0.96
C GLN A 79 0.04 -11.24 -0.48
N TRP A 80 -0.10 -10.15 0.28
CA TRP A 80 1.03 -9.36 0.78
C TRP A 80 1.13 -9.46 2.29
N LYS A 81 2.27 -9.92 2.81
CA LYS A 81 2.44 -10.17 4.26
C LYS A 81 2.96 -8.96 5.04
N GLY A 82 3.55 -7.98 4.35
CA GLY A 82 4.15 -6.80 4.95
C GLY A 82 3.14 -5.69 5.26
N PRO A 83 3.61 -4.53 5.74
CA PRO A 83 2.80 -3.33 5.93
C PRO A 83 2.07 -2.89 4.64
N ILE A 84 0.85 -2.37 4.81
CA ILE A 84 0.04 -1.78 3.74
C ILE A 84 -0.38 -0.38 4.19
N LEU A 85 -0.18 0.62 3.34
CA LEU A 85 -0.76 1.95 3.48
C LEU A 85 -1.98 2.05 2.57
N THR A 86 -3.16 2.26 3.14
CA THR A 86 -4.38 2.49 2.37
C THR A 86 -4.62 3.98 2.20
N ASP A 87 -4.88 4.43 0.97
CA ASP A 87 -5.34 5.80 0.74
C ASP A 87 -6.83 5.94 1.11
N SER A 88 -7.34 7.17 1.19
CA SER A 88 -8.75 7.39 1.52
C SER A 88 -9.70 7.29 0.31
N GLY A 89 -9.16 7.16 -0.91
CA GLY A 89 -9.93 7.22 -2.16
C GLY A 89 -10.42 8.62 -2.55
N GLY A 90 -10.19 9.64 -1.72
CA GLY A 90 -10.70 11.00 -1.95
C GLY A 90 -10.09 11.69 -3.17
N PHE A 91 -8.84 11.38 -3.51
CA PHE A 91 -8.20 11.91 -4.71
C PHE A 91 -8.88 11.39 -5.99
N GLN A 92 -9.25 10.10 -6.02
CA GLN A 92 -9.88 9.44 -7.16
C GLN A 92 -11.34 9.92 -7.31
N VAL A 93 -12.06 10.10 -6.21
CA VAL A 93 -13.40 10.72 -6.23
C VAL A 93 -13.35 12.13 -6.83
N PHE A 94 -12.31 12.91 -6.48
CA PHE A 94 -12.11 14.24 -7.03
C PHE A 94 -11.65 14.22 -8.51
N SER A 95 -10.74 13.32 -8.88
CA SER A 95 -10.18 13.28 -10.25
C SER A 95 -11.05 12.55 -11.29
N LEU A 96 -12.00 11.71 -10.88
CA LEU A 96 -12.90 10.98 -11.79
C LEU A 96 -14.32 11.58 -11.83
N GLY A 97 -14.62 12.57 -10.99
CA GLY A 97 -15.92 13.27 -10.97
C GLY A 97 -16.17 14.18 -12.16
N ASP A 98 -15.12 14.55 -12.91
CA ASP A 98 -15.18 15.40 -14.10
C ASP A 98 -15.05 14.59 -15.40
N ILE A 99 -15.87 13.54 -15.56
CA ILE A 99 -16.11 12.95 -16.87
C ILE A 99 -17.50 13.43 -17.32
N PRO A 100 -17.60 14.36 -18.29
CA PRO A 100 -18.88 14.80 -18.84
C PRO A 100 -19.64 13.67 -19.56
#